data_AF-A0A2S3ZFN4-F1
#
_entry.id   AF-A0A2S3ZFN4-F1
#
_cell.length_a   1.000
_cell.length_b   1.000
_cell.length_c   1.000
_cell.angle_alpha   90.00
_cell.angle_beta   90.00
_cell.angle_gamma   90.00
#
_symmetry.space_group_name_H-M   'P 1'
#
loop_
_entity.id
_entity.type
_entity.pdbx_description
1 polymer ?
#
loop_
_entity_poly.entity_id
_entity_poly.type
_entity_poly.pdbx_seq_one_letter_code
_entity_poly.pdbx_strand_id
1 'polypeptide(L)'
;MIETTSAQAKRIRAARPLWKRPLVTFPILGVCALAITAGALVYSFGGNPDVVIPISYVTDSGRAVSCGYALHVGTEASTDADPLRKFVAEHDWSGIGPRVYLEAIAHPYVPTPAEAGELTADNIDRISFDLALNTVISDEYPPGLEPAGVSAAESNCTGELQ
;
A
#
# COMPACT_ATOMS: atom_id res chain seq x y z
N MET A 1 -62.27 32.06 47.45
CA MET A 1 -61.97 30.63 47.68
C MET A 1 -60.50 30.44 47.35
N ILE A 2 -59.63 30.45 48.37
CA ILE A 2 -59.05 29.27 49.07
C ILE A 2 -57.88 28.72 48.22
N GLU A 3 -56.64 29.13 48.50
CA GLU A 3 -55.63 28.51 49.41
C GLU A 3 -54.53 27.79 48.58
N THR A 4 -53.31 28.34 48.51
CA THR A 4 -52.10 28.02 49.30
C THR A 4 -51.37 26.72 48.94
N THR A 5 -50.14 26.91 48.42
CA THR A 5 -48.88 26.19 48.69
C THR A 5 -48.79 24.66 48.59
N SER A 6 -47.87 24.19 47.74
CA SER A 6 -46.87 23.21 48.17
C SER A 6 -45.55 23.43 47.41
N ALA A 7 -44.52 23.74 48.20
CA ALA A 7 -43.12 23.76 47.82
C ALA A 7 -42.47 22.40 48.11
N GLN A 8 -41.22 22.24 47.65
CA GLN A 8 -40.22 21.21 48.03
C GLN A 8 -40.13 20.03 47.04
N ALA A 9 -38.98 19.53 46.60
CA ALA A 9 -37.61 19.80 46.99
C ALA A 9 -36.64 19.53 45.83
N LYS A 10 -35.63 20.40 45.77
CA LYS A 10 -34.39 20.32 45.01
C LYS A 10 -33.60 19.05 45.39
N ARG A 11 -33.37 18.14 44.46
CA ARG A 11 -32.20 17.25 44.48
C ARG A 11 -31.36 17.48 43.23
N ILE A 12 -30.48 18.48 43.34
CA ILE A 12 -29.31 18.59 42.50
C ILE A 12 -28.40 17.41 42.86
N ARG A 13 -28.17 16.50 41.92
CA ARG A 13 -26.89 15.79 41.81
C ARG A 13 -26.22 16.28 40.53
N ALA A 14 -25.23 17.14 40.72
CA ALA A 14 -24.28 17.49 39.68
C ALA A 14 -23.32 16.31 39.46
N ALA A 15 -23.14 15.87 38.21
CA ALA A 15 -21.95 15.16 37.77
C ALA A 15 -21.78 15.22 36.24
N ARG A 16 -21.08 16.29 35.81
CA ARG A 16 -20.20 16.49 34.65
C ARG A 16 -20.74 16.42 33.20
N PRO A 17 -20.49 17.47 32.38
CA PRO A 17 -20.75 17.47 30.94
C PRO A 17 -19.65 16.72 30.18
N LEU A 18 -20.02 15.69 29.40
CA LEU A 18 -19.16 14.99 28.43
C LEU A 18 -18.93 15.81 27.15
N TRP A 19 -18.66 17.11 27.32
CA TRP A 19 -18.24 17.96 26.22
C TRP A 19 -16.74 17.76 26.01
N LYS A 20 -16.33 17.59 24.75
CA LYS A 20 -14.96 17.37 24.24
C LYS A 20 -14.54 15.92 24.05
N ARG A 21 -15.15 15.26 23.07
CA ARG A 21 -14.40 14.39 22.15
C ARG A 21 -14.31 15.13 20.81
N PRO A 22 -13.14 15.65 20.39
CA PRO A 22 -12.98 16.04 19.00
C PRO A 22 -12.98 14.74 18.19
N LEU A 23 -14.05 14.53 17.43
CA LEU A 23 -14.06 13.55 16.35
C LEU A 23 -13.03 14.04 15.34
N VAL A 24 -11.84 13.43 15.34
CA VAL A 24 -10.87 13.60 14.26
C VAL A 24 -11.44 12.85 13.07
N THR A 25 -12.27 13.54 12.29
CA THR A 25 -12.67 13.13 10.95
C THR A 25 -11.41 13.21 10.08
N PHE A 26 -10.74 12.08 9.90
CA PHE A 26 -9.80 11.86 8.80
C PHE A 26 -10.54 12.16 7.49
N PRO A 27 -10.08 13.11 6.65
CA PRO A 27 -10.67 13.27 5.33
C PRO A 27 -10.17 12.14 4.44
N ILE A 28 -10.92 11.04 4.38
CA ILE A 28 -10.84 10.08 3.28
C ILE A 28 -11.58 10.73 2.10
N LEU A 29 -10.91 11.59 1.34
CA LEU A 29 -11.45 12.14 0.10
C LEU A 29 -10.33 12.25 -0.92
N GLY A 30 -10.25 11.24 -1.79
CA GLY A 30 -9.32 11.24 -2.91
C GLY A 30 -9.27 9.93 -3.70
N VAL A 31 -10.38 9.21 -3.86
CA VAL A 31 -10.45 8.15 -4.89
C VAL A 31 -10.64 8.85 -6.24
N CYS A 32 -9.57 9.43 -6.76
CA CYS A 32 -9.50 9.79 -8.17
C CYS A 32 -9.37 8.48 -8.94
N ALA A 33 -10.33 8.22 -9.83
CA ALA A 33 -10.21 7.17 -10.83
C ALA A 33 -9.02 7.49 -11.73
N LEU A 34 -7.84 7.02 -11.33
CA LEU A 34 -6.65 6.99 -12.18
C LEU A 34 -6.99 6.10 -13.37
N ALA A 35 -7.08 6.69 -14.54
CA ALA A 35 -7.07 5.93 -15.79
C ALA A 35 -5.75 5.14 -15.80
N ILE A 36 -5.85 3.82 -15.67
CA ILE A 36 -4.70 2.91 -15.67
C ILE A 36 -4.13 2.90 -17.09
N THR A 37 -3.34 3.90 -17.44
CA THR A 37 -2.40 3.79 -18.56
C THR A 37 -1.19 3.05 -18.03
N ALA A 38 -1.30 1.72 -17.91
CA ALA A 38 -0.13 0.88 -17.79
C ALA A 38 0.66 1.05 -19.09
N GLY A 39 1.73 1.84 -19.06
CA GLY A 39 2.63 1.99 -20.20
C GLY A 39 3.09 0.62 -20.67
N ALA A 40 3.23 0.44 -21.99
CA ALA A 40 3.63 -0.83 -22.58
C ALA A 40 4.94 -1.33 -21.96
N LEU A 41 4.84 -2.32 -21.07
CA LEU A 41 5.97 -3.06 -20.54
C LEU A 41 6.51 -3.95 -21.66
N VAL A 42 7.78 -3.73 -22.02
CA VAL A 42 8.51 -4.65 -22.90
C VAL A 42 9.22 -5.64 -21.99
N TYR A 43 8.70 -6.87 -21.93
CA TYR A 43 9.27 -7.90 -21.07
C TYR A 43 10.55 -8.47 -21.67
N SER A 44 11.62 -8.54 -20.87
CA SER A 44 12.94 -9.02 -21.31
C SER A 44 13.14 -10.53 -21.07
N PHE A 45 12.46 -11.11 -20.08
CA PHE A 45 12.32 -12.56 -19.96
C PHE A 45 11.38 -13.05 -21.06
N GLY A 46 11.89 -13.81 -22.05
CA GLY A 46 11.21 -14.20 -23.30
C GLY A 46 9.95 -15.07 -23.19
N GLY A 47 9.05 -14.80 -22.25
CA GLY A 47 7.73 -15.40 -22.06
C GLY A 47 6.74 -14.35 -21.52
N ASN A 48 5.44 -14.68 -21.51
CA ASN A 48 4.44 -13.80 -20.90
C ASN A 48 4.54 -13.88 -19.38
N PRO A 49 4.39 -12.75 -18.65
CA PRO A 49 4.27 -12.79 -17.20
C PRO A 49 3.01 -13.52 -16.77
N ASP A 50 3.06 -14.15 -15.60
CA ASP A 50 1.90 -14.80 -15.00
C ASP A 50 0.87 -13.77 -14.54
N VAL A 51 1.33 -12.61 -14.07
CA VAL A 51 0.49 -11.44 -13.82
C VAL A 51 1.29 -10.15 -14.01
N VAL A 52 0.56 -9.08 -14.31
CA VAL A 52 1.07 -7.70 -14.28
C VAL A 52 0.32 -6.95 -13.20
N ILE A 53 0.98 -6.69 -12.09
CA ILE A 53 0.45 -5.95 -10.95
C ILE A 53 0.38 -4.47 -11.32
N PRO A 54 -0.82 -3.85 -11.33
CA PRO A 54 -0.94 -2.42 -11.56
C PRO A 54 -0.53 -1.66 -10.30
N ILE A 55 0.52 -0.85 -10.41
CA ILE A 55 0.99 0.01 -9.34
C ILE A 55 0.55 1.43 -9.67
N SER A 56 -0.40 1.96 -8.91
CA SER A 56 -0.83 3.36 -9.05
C SER A 56 -1.04 4.01 -7.70
N TYR A 57 -0.59 5.25 -7.54
CA TYR A 57 -0.76 6.04 -6.32
C TYR A 57 -0.61 7.53 -6.62
N VAL A 58 -0.97 8.35 -5.63
CA VAL A 58 -0.76 9.79 -5.66
C VAL A 58 0.17 10.14 -4.51
N THR A 59 1.27 10.83 -4.79
CA THR A 59 2.21 11.28 -3.77
C THR A 59 1.62 12.43 -2.95
N ASP A 60 2.22 12.75 -1.80
CA ASP A 60 1.82 13.87 -0.96
C ASP A 60 1.91 15.24 -1.68
N SER A 61 2.70 15.35 -2.75
CA SER A 61 2.77 16.55 -3.60
C SER A 61 1.64 16.64 -4.63
N GLY A 62 0.80 15.60 -4.73
CA GLY A 62 -0.29 15.50 -5.68
C GLY A 62 0.10 14.92 -7.04
N ARG A 63 1.31 14.36 -7.19
CA ARG A 63 1.73 13.70 -8.44
C ARG A 63 1.12 12.30 -8.54
N ALA A 64 0.53 12.02 -9.69
CA ALA A 64 -0.02 10.70 -10.00
C ALA A 64 1.06 9.80 -10.61
N VAL A 65 1.35 8.67 -9.97
CA VAL A 65 2.29 7.65 -10.44
C VAL A 65 1.50 6.44 -10.91
N SER A 66 1.87 5.89 -12.07
CA SER A 66 1.27 4.68 -12.63
C SER A 66 2.32 3.87 -13.38
N CYS A 67 2.55 2.64 -12.93
CA CYS A 67 3.49 1.68 -13.52
C CYS A 67 2.94 0.26 -13.38
N GLY A 68 3.61 -0.71 -13.99
CA GLY A 68 3.29 -2.13 -13.86
C GLY A 68 4.49 -2.92 -13.37
N TYR A 69 4.20 -3.95 -12.58
CA TYR A 69 5.16 -4.89 -12.04
C TYR A 69 4.78 -6.30 -12.49
N ALA A 70 5.57 -6.87 -13.39
CA ALA A 70 5.36 -8.21 -13.90
C ALA A 70 5.99 -9.25 -12.97
N LEU A 71 5.23 -10.30 -12.68
CA LEU A 71 5.68 -11.46 -11.93
C LEU A 71 5.71 -12.69 -12.83
N HIS A 72 6.80 -13.45 -12.72
CA HIS A 72 6.96 -14.78 -13.30
C HIS A 72 7.23 -15.77 -12.15
N VAL A 73 6.36 -16.77 -12.02
CA VAL A 73 6.41 -17.80 -10.99
C VAL A 73 7.05 -19.07 -11.57
N GLY A 74 8.25 -19.41 -11.08
CA GLY A 74 8.96 -20.63 -11.45
C GLY A 74 9.41 -20.68 -12.91
N THR A 75 9.98 -21.81 -13.32
CA THR A 75 10.24 -22.10 -14.75
C THR A 75 9.03 -22.84 -15.33
N GLU A 76 8.76 -22.69 -16.63
CA GLU A 76 7.59 -23.31 -17.30
C GLU A 76 7.52 -24.85 -17.17
N ALA A 77 8.58 -25.50 -16.68
CA ALA A 77 8.70 -26.95 -16.55
C ALA A 77 8.40 -27.51 -15.14
N SER A 78 8.16 -26.68 -14.12
CA SER A 78 7.91 -27.17 -12.75
C SER A 78 6.41 -27.27 -12.44
N THR A 79 5.87 -28.49 -12.38
CA THR A 79 4.49 -28.78 -11.92
C THR A 79 4.23 -28.35 -10.48
N ASP A 80 5.27 -28.15 -9.67
CA ASP A 80 5.14 -27.71 -8.27
C ASP A 80 4.81 -26.20 -8.14
N ALA A 81 4.93 -25.42 -9.23
CA ALA A 81 4.61 -23.99 -9.26
C ALA A 81 3.13 -23.71 -9.54
N ASP A 82 2.33 -24.72 -9.91
CA ASP A 82 0.95 -24.53 -10.37
C ASP A 82 0.03 -23.85 -9.33
N PRO A 83 0.09 -24.18 -8.03
CA PRO A 83 -0.76 -23.50 -7.03
C PRO A 83 -0.41 -22.02 -6.85
N LEU A 84 0.88 -21.68 -6.82
CA LEU A 84 1.34 -20.30 -6.69
C LEU A 84 1.07 -19.50 -7.96
N ARG A 85 1.32 -20.08 -9.13
CA ARG A 85 1.01 -19.47 -10.43
C ARG A 85 -0.47 -19.15 -10.53
N LYS A 86 -1.34 -20.09 -10.15
CA LYS A 86 -2.78 -19.89 -10.12
C LYS A 86 -3.18 -18.79 -9.13
N PHE A 87 -2.64 -18.83 -7.92
CA PHE A 87 -2.87 -17.78 -6.93
C PHE A 87 -2.50 -16.41 -7.51
N VAL A 88 -1.28 -16.24 -8.03
CA VAL A 88 -0.78 -14.98 -8.56
C VAL A 88 -1.63 -14.46 -9.73
N ALA A 89 -2.11 -15.35 -10.61
CA ALA A 89 -2.94 -14.97 -11.75
C ALA A 89 -4.39 -14.58 -11.36
N GLU A 90 -4.94 -15.18 -10.30
CA GLU A 90 -6.33 -14.97 -9.85
C GLU A 90 -6.45 -13.95 -8.70
N HIS A 91 -5.34 -13.63 -8.03
CA HIS A 91 -5.32 -12.71 -6.89
C HIS A 91 -5.69 -11.28 -7.30
N ASP A 92 -6.43 -10.60 -6.45
CA ASP A 92 -6.75 -9.19 -6.66
C ASP A 92 -5.58 -8.31 -6.19
N TRP A 93 -4.83 -7.80 -7.15
CA TRP A 93 -3.70 -6.91 -6.93
C TRP A 93 -4.09 -5.42 -6.88
N SER A 94 -5.39 -5.11 -6.85
CA SER A 94 -5.85 -3.72 -6.71
C SER A 94 -5.42 -3.14 -5.36
N GLY A 95 -5.07 -1.85 -5.34
CA GLY A 95 -4.67 -1.17 -4.11
C GLY A 95 -3.27 -1.51 -3.59
N ILE A 96 -2.46 -2.30 -4.31
CA ILE A 96 -1.05 -2.52 -3.97
C ILE A 96 -0.26 -1.21 -4.06
N GLY A 97 -0.46 -0.42 -5.11
CA GLY A 97 0.28 0.84 -5.31
C GLY A 97 0.24 1.81 -4.12
N PRO A 98 -0.94 2.17 -3.58
CA PRO A 98 -1.02 3.05 -2.41
C PRO A 98 -0.40 2.44 -1.14
N ARG A 99 -0.48 1.11 -0.97
CA ARG A 99 0.14 0.41 0.16
C ARG A 99 1.66 0.45 0.08
N VAL A 100 2.22 0.21 -1.11
CA VAL A 100 3.66 0.33 -1.36
C VAL A 100 4.14 1.75 -1.10
N TYR A 101 3.40 2.76 -1.56
CA TYR A 101 3.72 4.16 -1.28
C TYR A 101 3.78 4.43 0.23
N LEU A 102 2.73 4.05 0.96
CA LEU A 102 2.66 4.27 2.42
C LEU A 102 3.77 3.53 3.17
N GLU A 103 4.05 2.29 2.77
CA GLU A 103 5.12 1.48 3.35
C GLU A 103 6.51 2.10 3.10
N ALA A 104 6.76 2.59 1.88
CA ALA A 104 8.02 3.24 1.52
C ALA A 104 8.25 4.55 2.30
N ILE A 105 7.20 5.34 2.52
CA ILE A 105 7.27 6.58 3.31
C ILE A 105 7.41 6.28 4.81
N ALA A 106 6.75 5.25 5.32
CA ALA A 106 6.82 4.86 6.73
C ALA A 106 8.17 4.23 7.10
N HIS A 107 8.77 3.49 6.17
CA HIS A 107 10.02 2.75 6.37
C HIS A 107 11.03 3.09 5.26
N PRO A 108 11.51 4.35 5.17
CA PRO A 108 12.47 4.74 4.16
C PRO A 108 13.79 3.99 4.39
N TYR A 109 14.46 3.67 3.29
CA TYR A 109 15.80 3.12 3.34
C TYR A 109 16.76 4.11 4.01
N VAL A 110 17.54 3.61 4.97
CA VAL A 110 18.56 4.39 5.68
C VAL A 110 19.93 3.90 5.23
N PRO A 111 20.69 4.72 4.48
CA PRO A 111 22.04 4.35 4.03
C PRO A 111 22.94 4.03 5.22
N THR A 112 23.79 3.03 5.06
CA THR A 112 24.85 2.78 6.03
C THR A 112 25.89 3.91 6.01
N PRO A 113 26.73 4.05 7.05
CA PRO A 113 27.81 5.05 7.03
C PRO A 113 28.77 4.92 5.84
N ALA A 114 28.90 3.71 5.25
CA ALA A 114 29.74 3.48 4.09
C ALA A 114 29.10 3.97 2.78
N GLU A 115 27.77 3.95 2.68
CA GLU A 115 27.00 4.43 1.51
C GLU A 115 26.64 5.92 1.63
N ALA A 116 26.83 6.50 2.82
CA ALA A 116 26.51 7.89 3.11
C ALA A 116 27.35 8.84 2.24
N GLY A 117 26.65 9.57 1.35
CA GLY A 117 27.26 10.51 0.41
C GLY A 117 27.45 9.96 -1.01
N GLU A 118 27.22 8.67 -1.23
CA GLU A 118 27.21 8.05 -2.57
C GLU A 118 25.81 8.02 -3.18
N LEU A 119 24.79 7.82 -2.35
CA LEU A 119 23.39 7.75 -2.79
C LEU A 119 22.75 9.13 -2.86
N THR A 120 22.06 9.40 -3.98
CA THR A 120 21.20 10.57 -4.12
C THR A 120 19.85 10.33 -3.44
N ALA A 121 19.07 11.40 -3.24
CA ALA A 121 17.70 11.28 -2.75
C ALA A 121 16.85 10.37 -3.65
N ASP A 122 16.94 10.53 -4.97
CA ASP A 122 16.24 9.69 -5.94
C ASP A 122 16.65 8.20 -5.81
N ASN A 123 17.91 7.91 -5.51
CA ASN A 123 18.35 6.53 -5.27
C ASN A 123 17.75 5.97 -3.98
N ILE A 124 17.71 6.77 -2.91
CA ILE A 124 17.09 6.37 -1.65
C ILE A 124 15.59 6.11 -1.84
N ASP A 125 14.89 6.99 -2.55
CA ASP A 125 13.46 6.83 -2.84
C ASP A 125 13.20 5.56 -3.66
N ARG A 126 14.00 5.32 -4.72
CA ARG A 126 13.92 4.10 -5.53
C ARG A 126 14.12 2.84 -4.69
N ILE A 127 15.16 2.82 -3.85
CA ILE A 127 15.47 1.67 -2.98
C ILE A 127 14.34 1.46 -1.96
N SER A 128 13.86 2.53 -1.33
CA SER A 128 12.75 2.49 -0.36
C SER A 128 11.49 1.90 -1.01
N PHE A 129 11.17 2.37 -2.22
CA PHE A 129 10.06 1.85 -3.01
C PHE A 129 10.23 0.36 -3.36
N ASP A 130 11.41 -0.06 -3.82
CA ASP A 130 11.67 -1.46 -4.18
C ASP A 130 11.58 -2.39 -2.97
N LEU A 131 12.07 -1.95 -1.80
CA LEU A 131 11.92 -2.70 -0.55
C LEU A 131 10.45 -2.80 -0.14
N ALA A 132 9.72 -1.69 -0.14
CA ALA A 132 8.29 -1.66 0.17
C ALA A 132 7.47 -2.54 -0.79
N LEU A 133 7.78 -2.51 -2.09
CA LEU A 133 7.12 -3.34 -3.10
C LEU A 133 7.30 -4.82 -2.81
N ASN A 134 8.53 -5.24 -2.50
CA ASN A 134 8.80 -6.63 -2.14
C ASN A 134 8.09 -7.05 -0.85
N THR A 135 8.09 -6.21 0.18
CA THR A 135 7.39 -6.46 1.44
C THR A 135 5.89 -6.62 1.20
N VAL A 136 5.25 -5.63 0.57
CA VAL A 136 3.80 -5.61 0.36
C VAL A 136 3.34 -6.76 -0.53
N ILE A 137 4.07 -7.10 -1.60
CA ILE A 137 3.74 -8.26 -2.46
C ILE A 137 3.93 -9.57 -1.69
N SER A 138 5.00 -9.69 -0.89
CA SER A 138 5.25 -10.92 -0.14
C SER A 138 4.18 -11.18 0.92
N ASP A 139 3.64 -10.12 1.53
CA ASP A 139 2.55 -10.21 2.51
C ASP A 139 1.23 -10.69 1.91
N GLU A 140 1.07 -10.64 0.57
CA GLU A 140 -0.12 -11.19 -0.10
C GLU A 140 -0.08 -12.72 -0.19
N TYR A 141 1.10 -13.34 -0.15
CA TYR A 141 1.20 -14.78 -0.32
C TYR A 141 0.60 -15.50 0.90
N PRO A 142 -0.33 -16.44 0.69
CA PRO A 142 -0.84 -17.23 1.79
C PRO A 142 0.26 -18.17 2.34
N PRO A 143 0.20 -18.53 3.63
CA PRO A 143 1.23 -19.38 4.24
C PRO A 143 1.41 -20.71 3.49
N GLY A 144 2.65 -21.07 3.17
CA GLY A 144 2.97 -22.30 2.43
C GLY A 144 2.84 -22.19 0.91
N LEU A 145 2.52 -21.01 0.39
CA LEU A 145 2.63 -20.67 -1.03
C LEU A 145 3.67 -19.58 -1.27
N GLU A 146 4.63 -19.40 -0.36
CA GLU A 146 5.77 -18.54 -0.65
C GLU A 146 6.56 -19.08 -1.86
N PRO A 147 7.15 -18.20 -2.70
CA PRO A 147 7.93 -18.63 -3.85
C PRO A 147 9.14 -19.47 -3.40
N ALA A 148 9.05 -20.79 -3.57
CA ALA A 148 10.09 -21.76 -3.20
C ALA A 148 11.26 -21.84 -4.22
N GLY A 149 11.31 -20.94 -5.20
CA GLY A 149 12.29 -20.92 -6.29
C GLY A 149 12.48 -19.53 -6.91
N VAL A 150 13.12 -19.45 -8.08
CA VAL A 150 13.34 -18.18 -8.79
C VAL A 150 12.01 -17.63 -9.26
N SER A 151 11.51 -16.61 -8.56
CA SER A 151 10.52 -15.70 -9.12
C SER A 151 11.30 -14.58 -9.80
N ALA A 152 11.03 -14.38 -11.09
CA ALA A 152 11.58 -13.25 -11.81
C ALA A 152 10.53 -12.15 -11.81
N ALA A 153 10.97 -10.91 -11.63
CA ALA A 153 10.08 -9.78 -11.71
C ALA A 153 10.70 -8.68 -12.56
N GLU A 154 9.85 -8.02 -13.34
CA GLU A 154 10.22 -6.86 -14.13
C GLU A 154 9.31 -5.69 -13.78
N SER A 155 9.88 -4.48 -13.77
CA SER A 155 9.16 -3.27 -13.38
C SER A 155 9.54 -2.12 -14.28
N ASN A 156 8.55 -1.32 -14.68
CA ASN A 156 8.78 0.02 -15.24
C ASN A 156 8.53 1.13 -14.20
N CYS A 157 8.44 0.79 -12.91
CA CYS A 157 8.28 1.76 -11.85
C CYS A 157 9.58 2.55 -11.64
N THR A 158 9.45 3.87 -11.62
CA THR A 158 10.54 4.80 -11.33
C THR A 158 10.78 4.97 -9.82
N GLY A 159 9.83 4.54 -8.97
CA GLY A 159 9.92 4.64 -7.52
C GLY A 159 9.77 6.07 -6.98
N GLU A 160 9.04 6.92 -7.70
CA GLU A 160 8.84 8.32 -7.32
C GLU A 160 7.98 8.46 -6.04
N LEU A 161 8.60 8.93 -4.96
CA LEU A 161 7.89 9.15 -3.69
C LEU A 161 7.47 10.62 -3.46
N GLN A 162 7.93 11.54 -4.32
CA GLN A 162 7.72 12.99 -4.19
C GLN A 162 7.24 13.63 -5.49
#